data_AF-A0A8B2YZM0-F1
#
_entry.id   AF-A0A8B2YZM0-F1
#
_cell.length_a   1.000
_cell.length_b   1.000
_cell.length_c   1.000
_cell.angle_alpha   90.00
_cell.angle_beta   90.00
_cell.angle_gamma   90.00
#
_symmetry.space_group_name_H-M   'P 1'
#
loop_
_entity.id
_entity.type
_entity.pdbx_description
1 polymer ?
#
loop_
_entity_poly.entity_id
_entity_poly.type
_entity_poly.pdbx_seq_one_letter_code
_entity_poly.pdbx_strand_id
1 'polypeptide(L)'
;MESRLKFHLKNAVLLLAIVSLSVAITINFRPLYAFFVNRYHLYQEVGLTKKQLLSEYGMLLNYLNFPWIKHLQLSIPMSQSGMKHFADCKILFVFDYAVCLLTVPFATFYVRKLVKKRQTWRLINPIRWCFVIMFALGIFLVTDFEDFFVKFHEMLFRNSDWMFDPETDPIILALPAEFFMACFILFIILFVIFQGILFGRGKWEIRH
;
A
#
# COMPACT_ATOMS: atom_id res chain seq x y z
N MET A 1 -5.92 34.40 13.27
CA MET A 1 -5.24 33.17 13.75
C MET A 1 -5.97 31.95 13.18
N GLU A 2 -5.27 31.00 12.56
CA GLU A 2 -5.90 29.73 12.14
C GLU A 2 -6.26 28.90 13.39
N SER A 3 -7.47 28.35 13.46
CA SER A 3 -7.86 27.53 14.61
C SER A 3 -7.03 26.24 14.66
N ARG A 4 -6.72 25.76 15.87
CA ARG A 4 -5.97 24.50 16.06
C ARG A 4 -6.65 23.35 15.32
N LEU A 5 -7.98 23.29 15.37
CA LEU A 5 -8.77 22.29 14.65
C LEU A 5 -8.50 22.29 13.13
N LYS A 6 -8.50 23.47 12.48
CA LYS A 6 -8.24 23.57 11.03
C LYS A 6 -6.83 23.12 10.66
N PHE A 7 -5.85 23.36 11.53
CA PHE A 7 -4.48 22.89 11.32
C PHE A 7 -4.37 21.36 11.43
N HIS A 8 -4.95 20.76 12.47
CA HIS A 8 -4.94 19.29 12.63
C HIS A 8 -5.69 18.59 11.49
N LEU A 9 -6.82 19.12 11.05
CA LEU A 9 -7.57 18.56 9.91
C LEU A 9 -6.73 18.56 8.62
N LYS A 10 -6.02 19.66 8.33
CA LYS A 10 -5.14 19.73 7.14
C LYS A 10 -3.99 18.75 7.22
N ASN A 11 -3.41 18.56 8.41
CA ASN A 11 -2.34 17.58 8.61
C ASN A 11 -2.88 16.15 8.48
N ALA A 12 -4.09 15.87 8.94
CA ALA A 12 -4.74 14.58 8.73
C ALA A 12 -4.99 14.30 7.24
N VAL A 13 -5.50 15.29 6.50
CA VAL A 13 -5.67 15.17 5.02
C VAL A 13 -4.33 14.96 4.33
N LEU A 14 -3.27 15.65 4.74
CA LEU A 14 -1.92 15.44 4.20
C LEU A 14 -1.39 14.04 4.51
N LEU A 15 -1.60 13.55 5.73
CA LEU A 15 -1.21 12.19 6.12
C LEU A 15 -1.94 11.15 5.27
N LEU A 16 -3.27 11.26 5.15
CA LEU A 16 -4.08 10.38 4.32
C LEU A 16 -3.61 10.38 2.87
N ALA A 17 -3.33 11.57 2.30
CA ALA A 17 -2.81 11.69 0.93
C ALA A 17 -1.47 10.96 0.74
N ILE A 18 -0.55 11.07 1.71
CA ILE A 18 0.76 10.39 1.63
C ILE A 18 0.60 8.88 1.78
N VAL A 19 -0.25 8.42 2.71
CA VAL A 19 -0.54 6.99 2.90
C VAL A 19 -1.14 6.42 1.63
N SER A 20 -2.24 6.99 1.14
CA SER A 20 -2.95 6.46 -0.03
C SER A 20 -2.13 6.55 -1.31
N LEU A 21 -1.32 7.60 -1.47
CA LEU A 21 -0.40 7.68 -2.61
C LEU A 21 0.68 6.59 -2.54
N SER A 22 1.21 6.29 -1.35
CA SER A 22 2.23 5.25 -1.17
C SER A 22 1.64 3.85 -1.43
N VAL A 23 0.42 3.59 -0.98
CA VAL A 23 -0.32 2.34 -1.25
C VAL A 23 -0.59 2.22 -2.76
N ALA A 24 -1.16 3.26 -3.38
CA ALA A 24 -1.45 3.28 -4.82
C ALA A 24 -0.20 3.00 -5.68
N ILE A 25 0.94 3.62 -5.34
CA ILE A 25 2.21 3.35 -6.05
C ILE A 25 2.65 1.90 -5.83
N THR A 26 2.57 1.39 -4.59
CA THR A 26 2.98 0.02 -4.25
C THR A 26 2.16 -1.02 -5.02
N ILE A 27 0.82 -0.89 -5.03
CA ILE A 27 -0.10 -1.75 -5.79
C ILE A 27 0.31 -1.85 -7.26
N ASN A 28 0.66 -0.71 -7.86
CA ASN A 28 0.93 -0.62 -9.29
C ASN A 28 2.41 -0.86 -9.66
N PHE A 29 3.28 -1.12 -8.68
CA PHE A 29 4.70 -1.34 -8.92
C PHE A 29 5.00 -2.78 -9.38
N ARG A 30 4.52 -3.10 -10.60
CA ARG A 30 4.71 -4.39 -11.28
C ARG A 30 6.16 -4.89 -11.35
N PRO A 31 7.21 -4.04 -11.45
CA PRO A 31 8.59 -4.51 -11.44
C PRO A 31 8.94 -5.35 -10.20
N LEU A 32 8.35 -5.07 -9.04
CA LEU A 32 8.58 -5.85 -7.82
C LEU A 32 8.06 -7.28 -7.98
N TYR A 33 6.83 -7.45 -8.46
CA TYR A 33 6.30 -8.80 -8.71
C TYR A 33 7.11 -9.54 -9.77
N ALA A 34 7.48 -8.86 -10.86
CA ALA A 34 8.32 -9.46 -11.91
C ALA A 34 9.68 -9.93 -11.37
N PHE A 35 10.26 -9.20 -10.42
CA PHE A 35 11.48 -9.64 -9.72
C PHE A 35 11.25 -10.97 -8.96
N PHE A 36 10.18 -11.07 -8.17
CA PHE A 36 9.85 -12.29 -7.42
C PHE A 36 9.57 -13.49 -8.34
N VAL A 37 8.78 -13.30 -9.40
CA VAL A 37 8.52 -14.34 -10.42
C VAL A 37 9.81 -14.89 -11.01
N ASN A 38 10.82 -14.04 -11.21
CA ASN A 38 12.11 -14.47 -11.76
C ASN A 38 13.01 -15.11 -10.71
N ARG A 39 13.08 -14.52 -9.51
CA ARG A 39 14.03 -14.90 -8.47
C ARG A 39 13.67 -16.22 -7.78
N TYR A 40 12.37 -16.51 -7.67
CA TYR A 40 11.83 -17.67 -6.97
C TYR A 40 11.10 -18.64 -7.91
N HIS A 41 11.15 -18.41 -9.23
CA HIS A 41 10.53 -19.27 -10.23
C HIS A 41 9.04 -19.59 -9.97
N LEU A 42 8.29 -18.64 -9.39
CA LEU A 42 6.90 -18.81 -8.94
C LEU A 42 5.94 -19.40 -10.01
N TYR A 43 6.26 -19.25 -11.28
CA TYR A 43 5.50 -19.83 -12.39
C TYR A 43 5.51 -21.36 -12.38
N GLN A 44 6.58 -21.99 -11.87
CA GLN A 44 6.69 -23.45 -11.77
C GLN A 44 5.73 -24.01 -10.70
N GLU A 45 5.58 -23.31 -9.59
CA GLU A 45 4.71 -23.71 -8.46
C GLU A 45 3.24 -23.82 -8.86
N VAL A 46 2.82 -23.07 -9.87
CA VAL A 46 1.43 -23.08 -10.39
C VAL A 46 1.32 -23.69 -11.78
N GLY A 47 2.37 -24.37 -12.27
CA GLY A 47 2.35 -25.08 -13.55
C GLY A 47 2.21 -24.18 -14.79
N LEU A 48 2.61 -22.91 -14.70
CA LEU A 48 2.50 -21.93 -15.77
C LEU A 48 3.87 -21.58 -16.38
N THR A 49 3.87 -21.03 -17.58
CA THR A 49 5.04 -20.30 -18.08
C THR A 49 5.15 -18.94 -17.40
N LYS A 50 6.37 -18.39 -17.31
CA LYS A 50 6.61 -17.02 -16.82
C LYS A 50 5.71 -15.97 -17.49
N LYS A 51 5.50 -16.07 -18.81
CA LYS A 51 4.63 -15.14 -19.56
C LYS A 51 3.17 -15.27 -19.13
N GLN A 52 2.68 -16.51 -18.94
CA GLN A 52 1.33 -16.75 -18.44
C GLN A 52 1.17 -16.18 -17.03
N LEU A 53 2.08 -16.47 -16.10
CA LEU A 53 1.96 -15.97 -14.73
C LEU A 53 1.96 -14.43 -14.66
N LEU A 54 2.82 -13.75 -15.42
CA LEU A 54 2.80 -12.28 -15.49
C LEU A 54 1.50 -11.74 -16.11
N SER A 55 0.87 -12.48 -17.02
CA SER A 55 -0.44 -12.16 -17.57
C SER A 55 -1.56 -12.35 -16.54
N GLU A 56 -1.56 -13.48 -15.82
CA GLU A 56 -2.49 -13.78 -14.71
C GLU A 56 -2.44 -12.68 -13.64
N TYR A 57 -1.24 -12.29 -13.20
CA TYR A 57 -1.06 -11.18 -12.27
C TYR A 57 -1.58 -9.85 -12.83
N GLY A 58 -1.41 -9.61 -14.14
CA GLY A 58 -1.98 -8.46 -14.83
C GLY A 58 -3.51 -8.45 -14.81
N MET A 59 -4.15 -9.60 -15.04
CA MET A 59 -5.61 -9.76 -14.96
C MET A 59 -6.13 -9.55 -13.53
N LEU A 60 -5.44 -10.12 -12.54
CA LEU A 60 -5.73 -9.89 -11.13
C LEU A 60 -5.64 -8.41 -10.77
N LEU A 61 -4.55 -7.73 -11.13
CA LEU A 61 -4.43 -6.30 -10.88
C LEU A 61 -5.51 -5.51 -11.62
N ASN A 62 -5.86 -5.84 -12.85
CA ASN A 62 -6.94 -5.15 -13.54
C ASN A 62 -8.27 -5.29 -12.79
N TYR A 63 -8.60 -6.51 -12.33
CA TYR A 63 -9.78 -6.75 -11.51
C TYR A 63 -9.78 -5.92 -10.23
N LEU A 64 -8.66 -5.88 -9.49
CA LEU A 64 -8.57 -5.14 -8.23
C LEU A 64 -8.61 -3.61 -8.44
N ASN A 65 -7.97 -3.11 -9.51
CA ASN A 65 -7.84 -1.68 -9.77
C ASN A 65 -9.09 -1.02 -10.35
N PHE A 66 -9.88 -1.77 -11.14
CA PHE A 66 -10.94 -1.18 -11.95
C PHE A 66 -12.33 -1.61 -11.46
N PRO A 67 -13.17 -0.68 -10.94
CA PRO A 67 -14.48 -1.03 -10.40
C PRO A 67 -15.44 -1.60 -11.45
N TRP A 68 -15.25 -1.30 -12.75
CA TRP A 68 -16.07 -1.83 -13.83
C TRP A 68 -15.75 -3.29 -14.23
N ILE A 69 -14.61 -3.85 -13.81
CA ILE A 69 -14.28 -5.27 -14.06
C ILE A 69 -14.91 -6.14 -12.96
N LYS A 70 -16.12 -6.65 -13.19
CA LYS A 70 -16.92 -7.29 -12.13
C LYS A 70 -16.48 -8.71 -11.76
N HIS A 71 -15.82 -9.42 -12.67
CA HIS A 71 -15.47 -10.82 -12.50
C HIS A 71 -13.96 -11.01 -12.64
N LEU A 72 -13.38 -11.73 -11.68
CA LEU A 72 -12.01 -12.20 -11.77
C LEU A 72 -12.00 -13.51 -12.56
N GLN A 73 -11.21 -13.56 -13.62
CA GLN A 73 -11.06 -14.73 -14.48
C GLN A 73 -9.57 -15.02 -14.61
N LEU A 74 -9.11 -16.02 -13.86
CA LEU A 74 -7.74 -16.52 -13.87
C LEU A 74 -7.75 -17.97 -14.40
N SER A 75 -6.66 -18.40 -15.03
CA SER A 75 -6.48 -19.83 -15.35
C SER A 75 -6.09 -20.64 -14.12
N ILE A 76 -5.58 -19.97 -13.08
CA ILE A 76 -5.23 -20.56 -11.79
C ILE A 76 -6.54 -20.90 -11.04
N PRO A 77 -6.74 -22.15 -10.59
CA PRO A 77 -7.91 -22.53 -9.79
C PRO A 77 -8.05 -21.70 -8.52
N MET A 78 -9.29 -21.48 -8.11
CA MET A 78 -9.61 -20.72 -6.90
C MET A 78 -10.94 -21.17 -6.33
N SER A 79 -10.98 -21.35 -5.02
CA SER A 79 -12.19 -21.65 -4.27
C SER A 79 -13.13 -20.45 -4.24
N GLN A 80 -14.38 -20.69 -3.83
CA GLN A 80 -15.36 -19.61 -3.63
C GLN A 80 -14.91 -18.63 -2.54
N SER A 81 -14.25 -19.14 -1.50
CA SER A 81 -13.69 -18.36 -0.40
C SER A 81 -12.52 -17.49 -0.90
N GLY A 82 -11.59 -18.07 -1.67
CA GLY A 82 -10.50 -17.31 -2.30
C GLY A 82 -10.99 -16.17 -3.21
N MET A 83 -12.00 -16.45 -4.04
CA MET A 83 -12.63 -15.42 -4.87
C MET A 83 -13.30 -14.32 -4.04
N LYS A 84 -13.93 -14.69 -2.91
CA LYS A 84 -14.56 -13.74 -2.00
C LYS A 84 -13.53 -12.82 -1.34
N HIS A 85 -12.37 -13.34 -0.93
CA HIS A 85 -11.29 -12.54 -0.39
C HIS A 85 -10.78 -11.49 -1.39
N PHE A 86 -10.54 -11.86 -2.66
CA PHE A 86 -10.13 -10.88 -3.66
C PHE A 86 -11.20 -9.82 -3.94
N ALA A 87 -12.49 -10.17 -3.83
CA ALA A 87 -13.57 -9.20 -3.93
C ALA A 87 -13.58 -8.21 -2.75
N ASP A 88 -13.25 -8.67 -1.53
CA ASP A 88 -13.12 -7.79 -0.36
C ASP A 88 -11.88 -6.88 -0.49
N CYS A 89 -10.74 -7.41 -0.95
CA CYS A 89 -9.55 -6.63 -1.29
C CYS A 89 -9.82 -5.55 -2.35
N LYS A 90 -10.63 -5.86 -3.36
CA LYS A 90 -11.05 -4.89 -4.39
C LYS A 90 -11.74 -3.67 -3.79
N ILE A 91 -12.59 -3.85 -2.77
CA ILE A 91 -13.26 -2.73 -2.08
C ILE A 91 -12.21 -1.81 -1.44
N LEU A 92 -11.19 -2.39 -0.80
CA LEU A 92 -10.10 -1.62 -0.19
C LEU A 92 -9.26 -0.86 -1.22
N PHE A 93 -8.97 -1.46 -2.39
CA PHE A 93 -8.24 -0.80 -3.47
C PHE A 93 -9.01 0.40 -4.02
N VAL A 94 -10.30 0.22 -4.31
CA VAL A 94 -11.15 1.31 -4.80
C VAL A 94 -11.31 2.41 -3.73
N PHE A 95 -11.41 2.02 -2.46
CA PHE A 95 -11.45 2.96 -1.34
C PHE A 95 -10.14 3.77 -1.24
N ASP A 96 -8.98 3.13 -1.33
CA ASP A 96 -7.68 3.80 -1.35
C ASP A 96 -7.59 4.82 -2.48
N TYR A 97 -8.03 4.46 -3.68
CA TYR A 97 -8.07 5.39 -4.82
C TYR A 97 -9.03 6.55 -4.63
N ALA A 98 -10.19 6.32 -4.01
CA ALA A 98 -11.09 7.41 -3.65
C ALA A 98 -10.45 8.36 -2.65
N VAL A 99 -9.79 7.84 -1.60
CA VAL A 99 -9.03 8.66 -0.63
C VAL A 99 -7.92 9.43 -1.32
N CYS A 100 -7.15 8.78 -2.19
CA CYS A 100 -6.06 9.40 -2.93
C CYS A 100 -6.56 10.56 -3.81
N LEU A 101 -7.60 10.30 -4.62
CA LEU A 101 -8.21 11.29 -5.51
C LEU A 101 -8.75 12.50 -4.73
N LEU A 102 -9.36 12.27 -3.57
CA LEU A 102 -9.96 13.32 -2.76
C LEU A 102 -8.96 14.08 -1.89
N THR A 103 -7.84 13.49 -1.50
CA THR A 103 -6.92 14.11 -0.54
C THR A 103 -5.68 14.71 -1.18
N VAL A 104 -5.11 14.09 -2.24
CA VAL A 104 -3.87 14.54 -2.89
C VAL A 104 -3.95 15.97 -3.44
N PRO A 105 -5.04 16.40 -4.12
CA PRO A 105 -5.16 17.78 -4.60
C PRO A 105 -5.15 18.81 -3.45
N PHE A 106 -5.89 18.54 -2.38
CA PHE A 106 -5.95 19.42 -1.21
C PHE A 106 -4.63 19.45 -0.45
N ALA A 107 -3.99 18.30 -0.25
CA ALA A 107 -2.67 18.18 0.35
C ALA A 107 -1.63 18.96 -0.47
N THR A 108 -1.64 18.84 -1.79
CA THR A 108 -0.74 19.58 -2.70
C THR A 108 -0.94 21.08 -2.57
N PHE A 109 -2.18 21.56 -2.58
CA PHE A 109 -2.48 22.98 -2.37
C PHE A 109 -2.01 23.47 -0.99
N TYR A 110 -2.25 22.68 0.06
CA TYR A 110 -1.83 22.99 1.42
C TYR A 110 -0.30 23.10 1.54
N VAL A 111 0.43 22.10 1.03
CA VAL A 111 1.91 22.10 1.02
C VAL A 111 2.46 23.27 0.22
N ARG A 112 1.93 23.56 -0.98
CA ARG A 112 2.34 24.74 -1.78
C ARG A 112 2.16 26.04 -1.00
N LYS A 113 1.06 26.19 -0.25
CA LYS A 113 0.80 27.35 0.59
C LYS A 113 1.79 27.45 1.76
N LEU A 114 2.12 26.34 2.40
CA LEU A 114 3.14 26.31 3.47
C LEU A 114 4.51 26.72 2.93
N VAL A 115 4.94 26.13 1.81
CA VAL A 115 6.22 26.43 1.17
C VAL A 115 6.30 27.90 0.75
N LYS A 116 5.26 28.44 0.11
CA LYS A 116 5.21 29.86 -0.28
C LYS A 116 5.32 30.82 0.91
N LYS A 117 4.78 30.42 2.07
CA LYS A 117 4.83 31.19 3.32
C LYS A 117 6.04 30.90 4.19
N ARG A 118 6.94 29.99 3.76
CA ARG A 118 8.03 29.44 4.59
C ARG A 118 7.55 28.92 5.95
N GLN A 119 6.47 28.14 5.94
CA GLN A 119 5.81 27.57 7.12
C GLN A 119 5.81 26.04 7.15
N THR A 120 6.60 25.40 6.29
CA THR A 120 6.75 23.93 6.22
C THR A 120 7.33 23.37 7.53
N TRP A 121 8.11 24.16 8.26
CA TRP A 121 8.62 23.81 9.59
C TRP A 121 7.53 23.40 10.59
N ARG A 122 6.28 23.86 10.40
CA ARG A 122 5.13 23.46 11.22
C ARG A 122 4.81 21.96 11.12
N LEU A 123 5.27 21.28 10.07
CA LEU A 123 5.10 19.85 9.85
C LEU A 123 6.16 18.99 10.54
N ILE A 124 7.25 19.57 11.07
CA ILE A 124 8.37 18.80 11.65
C ILE A 124 7.90 17.89 12.79
N ASN A 125 7.15 18.43 13.75
CA ASN A 125 6.69 17.66 14.91
C ASN A 125 5.74 16.51 14.54
N PRO A 126 4.68 16.71 13.74
CA PRO A 126 3.84 15.57 13.33
C PRO A 126 4.61 14.55 12.49
N ILE A 127 5.55 14.97 11.65
CA ILE A 127 6.38 14.05 10.86
C ILE A 127 7.30 13.20 11.75
N ARG A 128 7.89 13.76 12.81
CA ARG A 128 8.72 12.98 13.75
C ARG A 128 7.96 11.79 14.33
N TRP A 129 6.71 12.01 14.75
CA TRP A 129 5.87 10.92 15.24
C TRP A 129 5.57 9.89 14.17
N CYS A 130 5.33 10.32 12.92
CA CYS A 130 5.17 9.39 11.80
C CYS A 130 6.42 8.53 11.59
N PHE A 131 7.63 9.10 11.68
CA PHE A 131 8.87 8.31 11.59
C PHE A 131 9.04 7.32 12.73
N VAL A 132 8.72 7.70 13.97
CA VAL A 132 8.77 6.78 15.11
C VAL A 132 7.81 5.60 14.90
N ILE A 133 6.58 5.87 14.48
CA ILE A 133 5.58 4.82 14.21
C ILE A 133 6.03 3.92 13.07
N MET A 134 6.49 4.47 11.95
CA MET A 134 6.95 3.67 10.80
C MET A 134 8.21 2.86 11.11
N PHE A 135 9.10 3.38 11.96
CA PHE A 135 10.27 2.64 12.42
C PHE A 135 9.88 1.44 13.29
N ALA A 136 8.98 1.64 14.27
CA ALA A 136 8.46 0.55 15.09
C ALA A 136 7.71 -0.50 14.26
N LEU A 137 6.87 -0.05 13.32
CA LEU A 137 6.15 -0.92 12.39
C LEU A 137 7.13 -1.69 11.49
N GLY A 138 8.17 -1.04 11.00
CA GLY A 138 9.22 -1.66 10.20
C GLY A 138 9.99 -2.72 10.95
N ILE A 139 10.29 -2.51 12.24
CA ILE A 139 10.90 -3.55 13.09
C ILE A 139 9.97 -4.75 13.20
N PHE A 140 8.71 -4.54 13.58
CA PHE A 140 7.75 -5.65 13.74
C PHE A 140 7.60 -6.45 12.44
N LEU A 141 7.45 -5.74 11.31
CA LEU A 141 7.36 -6.33 9.98
C LEU A 141 8.53 -7.25 9.64
N VAL A 142 9.78 -6.86 9.94
CA VAL A 142 10.97 -7.64 9.57
C VAL A 142 11.33 -8.73 10.58
N THR A 143 10.93 -8.57 11.84
CA THR A 143 11.20 -9.58 12.89
C THR A 143 10.20 -10.72 12.88
N ASP A 144 8.93 -10.43 12.56
CA ASP A 144 7.85 -11.40 12.63
C ASP A 144 6.75 -11.08 11.59
N PHE A 145 7.07 -11.37 10.33
CA PHE A 145 6.18 -11.06 9.21
C PHE A 145 4.87 -11.85 9.25
N GLU A 146 4.90 -13.11 9.70
CA GLU A 146 3.71 -13.98 9.75
C GLU A 146 2.68 -13.42 10.73
N ASP A 147 3.08 -13.10 11.96
CA ASP A 147 2.20 -12.48 12.95
C ASP A 147 1.69 -11.11 12.48
N PHE A 148 2.57 -10.33 11.84
CA PHE A 148 2.18 -9.06 11.24
C PHE A 148 1.10 -9.27 10.16
N PHE A 149 1.29 -10.24 9.27
CA PHE A 149 0.40 -10.53 8.16
C PHE A 149 -0.96 -11.01 8.67
N VAL A 150 -1.00 -11.91 9.67
CA VAL A 150 -2.25 -12.35 10.31
C VAL A 150 -2.98 -11.18 10.97
N LYS A 151 -2.31 -10.39 11.82
CA LYS A 151 -2.94 -9.23 12.50
C LYS A 151 -3.44 -8.19 11.52
N PHE A 152 -2.73 -7.98 10.40
CA PHE A 152 -3.18 -7.11 9.31
C PHE A 152 -4.49 -7.62 8.70
N HIS A 153 -4.60 -8.92 8.43
CA HIS A 153 -5.82 -9.51 7.88
C HIS A 153 -6.98 -9.46 8.88
N GLU A 154 -6.77 -9.81 10.15
CA GLU A 154 -7.80 -9.75 11.20
C GLU A 154 -8.34 -8.33 11.42
N MET A 155 -7.51 -7.30 11.22
CA MET A 155 -7.93 -5.91 11.33
C MET A 155 -8.85 -5.49 10.17
N LEU A 156 -8.63 -6.03 8.97
CA LEU A 156 -9.34 -5.63 7.75
C LEU A 156 -10.52 -6.53 7.41
N PHE A 157 -10.44 -7.81 7.75
CA PHE A 157 -11.40 -8.85 7.40
C PHE A 157 -11.97 -9.47 8.67
N ARG A 158 -13.31 -9.55 8.75
CA ARG A 158 -14.03 -10.20 9.86
C ARG A 158 -14.40 -11.66 9.55
N ASN A 159 -13.82 -12.23 8.51
CA ASN A 159 -14.01 -13.59 8.04
C ASN A 159 -12.64 -14.29 7.94
N SER A 160 -12.65 -15.58 7.60
CA SER A 160 -11.45 -16.38 7.35
C SER A 160 -11.19 -16.62 5.86
N ASP A 161 -11.81 -15.84 4.96
CA ASP A 161 -11.73 -16.10 3.51
C ASP A 161 -10.33 -15.89 2.93
N TRP A 162 -9.44 -15.23 3.69
CA TRP A 162 -8.04 -14.99 3.36
C TRP A 162 -7.11 -16.19 3.68
N MET A 163 -7.61 -17.23 4.35
CA MET A 163 -6.84 -18.45 4.63
C MET A 163 -6.92 -19.39 3.43
N PHE A 164 -5.95 -19.29 2.52
CA PHE A 164 -5.91 -20.10 1.30
C PHE A 164 -5.30 -21.48 1.56
N ASP A 165 -5.90 -22.50 0.96
CA ASP A 165 -5.34 -23.85 0.88
C ASP A 165 -4.60 -23.99 -0.46
N PRO A 166 -3.31 -24.38 -0.49
CA PRO A 166 -2.56 -24.55 -1.74
C PRO A 166 -3.19 -25.53 -2.75
N GLU A 167 -4.00 -26.50 -2.31
CA GLU A 167 -4.68 -27.46 -3.19
C GLU A 167 -5.88 -26.83 -3.91
N THR A 168 -6.67 -26.00 -3.22
CA THR A 168 -7.86 -25.36 -3.79
C THR A 168 -7.63 -23.95 -4.31
N ASP A 169 -6.61 -23.27 -3.78
CA ASP A 169 -6.24 -21.88 -4.02
C ASP A 169 -4.72 -21.76 -4.28
N PRO A 170 -4.17 -22.43 -5.31
CA PRO A 170 -2.73 -22.42 -5.63
C PRO A 170 -2.17 -21.02 -5.95
N ILE A 171 -3.02 -20.01 -6.08
CA ILE A 171 -2.62 -18.61 -6.18
C ILE A 171 -1.76 -18.13 -4.99
N ILE A 172 -1.87 -18.75 -3.81
CA ILE A 172 -0.99 -18.45 -2.67
C ILE A 172 0.48 -18.76 -3.00
N LEU A 173 0.74 -19.78 -3.82
CA LEU A 173 2.08 -20.14 -4.27
C LEU A 173 2.63 -19.13 -5.29
N ALA A 174 1.74 -18.48 -6.04
CA ALA A 174 2.09 -17.41 -6.97
C ALA A 174 2.22 -16.03 -6.31
N LEU A 175 1.74 -15.87 -5.08
CA LEU A 175 1.77 -14.64 -4.27
C LEU A 175 2.30 -14.96 -2.85
N PRO A 176 3.58 -15.35 -2.73
CA PRO A 176 4.12 -15.81 -1.47
C PRO A 176 4.24 -14.67 -0.43
N ALA A 177 4.31 -15.04 0.85
CA ALA A 177 4.43 -14.11 1.98
C ALA A 177 5.58 -13.10 1.79
N GLU A 178 6.73 -13.53 1.29
CA GLU A 178 7.90 -12.67 1.07
C GLU A 178 7.65 -11.57 0.03
N PHE A 179 6.78 -11.83 -0.96
CA PHE A 179 6.35 -10.80 -1.90
C PHE A 179 5.53 -9.72 -1.19
N PHE A 180 4.59 -10.13 -0.33
CA PHE A 180 3.81 -9.19 0.47
C PHE A 180 4.67 -8.41 1.47
N MET A 181 5.65 -9.05 2.10
CA MET A 181 6.63 -8.37 2.96
C MET A 181 7.36 -7.27 2.18
N ALA A 182 7.81 -7.57 0.95
CA ALA A 182 8.45 -6.58 0.10
C ALA A 182 7.52 -5.43 -0.31
N CYS A 183 6.22 -5.70 -0.52
CA CYS A 183 5.21 -4.66 -0.73
C CYS A 183 5.06 -3.74 0.49
N PHE A 184 4.99 -4.28 1.71
CA PHE A 184 4.95 -3.48 2.93
C PHE A 184 6.22 -2.64 3.13
N ILE A 185 7.39 -3.21 2.85
CA ILE A 185 8.67 -2.48 2.88
C ILE A 185 8.66 -1.34 1.86
N LEU A 186 8.21 -1.58 0.63
CA LEU A 186 8.10 -0.54 -0.40
C LEU A 186 7.16 0.60 0.04
N PHE A 187 6.01 0.26 0.61
CA PHE A 187 5.08 1.24 1.19
C PHE A 187 5.78 2.10 2.25
N ILE A 188 6.49 1.49 3.21
CA ILE A 188 7.21 2.22 4.28
C ILE A 188 8.27 3.15 3.67
N ILE A 189 9.04 2.67 2.69
CA ILE A 189 10.08 3.47 2.00
C ILE A 189 9.45 4.70 1.33
N LEU A 190 8.38 4.51 0.55
CA LEU A 190 7.69 5.61 -0.13
C LEU A 190 7.12 6.62 0.85
N PHE A 191 6.47 6.14 1.91
CA PHE A 191 5.93 6.98 2.97
C PHE A 191 7.04 7.81 3.64
N VAL A 192 8.16 7.19 4.00
CA VAL A 192 9.31 7.87 4.62
C VAL A 192 9.93 8.88 3.67
N ILE A 193 10.06 8.57 2.37
CA ILE A 193 10.58 9.52 1.37
C ILE A 193 9.68 10.76 1.28
N PHE A 194 8.36 10.58 1.12
CA PHE A 194 7.44 11.72 0.99
C PHE A 194 7.44 12.61 2.23
N GLN A 195 7.43 12.01 3.43
CA GLN A 195 7.54 12.76 4.68
C GLN A 195 8.93 13.39 4.85
N GLY A 196 9.99 12.70 4.43
CA GLY A 196 11.38 13.14 4.48
C GLY A 196 11.63 14.40 3.66
N ILE A 197 11.02 14.51 2.48
CA ILE A 197 11.07 15.72 1.65
C ILE A 197 10.48 16.93 2.41
N LEU A 198 9.30 16.76 3.02
CA LEU A 198 8.65 17.83 3.79
C LEU A 198 9.43 18.19 5.05
N PHE A 199 9.97 17.19 5.75
CA PHE A 199 10.80 17.37 6.92
C PHE A 199 12.08 18.15 6.59
N GLY A 200 12.80 17.74 5.54
CA GLY A 200 14.01 18.41 5.06
C GLY A 200 13.74 19.85 4.66
N ARG A 201 12.64 20.11 3.94
CA ARG A 201 12.21 21.46 3.59
C ARG A 201 11.93 22.31 4.83
N GLY A 202 11.20 21.78 5.81
CA GLY A 202 10.92 22.48 7.06
C GLY A 202 12.18 22.82 7.85
N LYS A 203 13.15 21.90 7.91
CA LYS A 203 14.45 22.15 8.56
C LYS A 203 15.28 23.22 7.84
N TRP A 204 15.21 23.25 6.51
CA TRP A 204 15.87 24.29 5.71
C TRP A 204 15.30 25.68 5.98
N GLU A 205 13.98 25.83 6.08
CA GLU A 205 13.28 27.10 6.38
C GLU A 205 13.55 27.65 7.80
N ILE A 206 13.96 26.80 8.75
CA ILE A 206 14.40 27.27 10.08
C ILE A 206 15.82 27.85 10.01
N ARG A 207 16.65 27.33 9.09
CA ARG A 207 18.06 27.73 8.97
C ARG A 207 18.26 28.97 8.07
N HIS A 208 17.33 29.27 7.16
CA HIS A 208 17.43 30.34 6.13
C HIS A 208 16.09 31.03 5.87
#